data_AF-A0A836S788-F1
#
_entry.id   AF-A0A836S788-F1
#
_cell.length_a   1.000
_cell.length_b   1.000
_cell.length_c   1.000
_cell.angle_alpha   90.00
_cell.angle_beta   90.00
_cell.angle_gamma   90.00
#
_symmetry.space_group_name_H-M   'P 1'
#
loop_
_entity.id
_entity.type
_entity.pdbx_description
1 polymer ?
#
loop_
_entity_poly.entity_id
_entity_poly.type
_entity_poly.pdbx_seq_one_letter_code
_entity_poly.pdbx_strand_id
1 'polypeptide(L)'
;MKTTQKNILTLVFIISLALLSACSEEQQNRLSRLGVTWLEGDYRITYADGEHVKIWLVKGGKVTSEPAKGYYYFWARNQETGKKYYVQTPIARSYIEELK
;
A
#
# COMPACT_ATOMS: atom_id res chain seq x y z
N MET A 1 -31.52 36.58 -9.17
CA MET A 1 -30.92 35.45 -9.93
C MET A 1 -29.48 35.11 -9.51
N LYS A 2 -28.57 36.09 -9.36
CA LYS A 2 -27.15 35.82 -9.01
C LYS A 2 -26.92 35.16 -7.63
N THR A 3 -27.74 35.50 -6.63
CA THR A 3 -27.63 34.97 -5.26
C THR A 3 -27.96 33.47 -5.18
N THR A 4 -28.99 33.05 -5.92
CA THR A 4 -29.42 31.65 -5.99
C THR A 4 -28.34 30.76 -6.63
N GLN A 5 -27.67 31.24 -7.67
CA GLN A 5 -26.59 30.52 -8.33
C GLN A 5 -25.36 30.35 -7.42
N LYS A 6 -25.03 31.39 -6.62
CA LYS A 6 -23.93 31.33 -5.65
C LYS A 6 -24.21 30.29 -4.56
N ASN A 7 -25.44 30.23 -4.06
CA ASN A 7 -25.86 29.25 -3.05
C ASN A 7 -25.83 27.81 -3.59
N ILE A 8 -26.21 27.59 -4.84
CA ILE A 8 -26.09 26.28 -5.50
C ILE A 8 -24.63 25.86 -5.62
N LEU A 9 -23.74 26.77 -6.02
CA LEU A 9 -22.31 26.48 -6.14
C LEU A 9 -21.68 26.12 -4.79
N THR A 10 -22.04 26.86 -3.73
CA THR A 10 -21.62 26.56 -2.37
C THR A 10 -22.14 25.20 -1.90
N LEU A 11 -23.39 24.85 -2.21
CA LEU A 11 -23.97 23.57 -1.86
C LEU A 11 -23.27 22.40 -2.59
N VAL A 12 -23.01 22.54 -3.88
CA VAL A 12 -22.24 21.56 -4.67
C VAL A 12 -20.83 21.38 -4.10
N PHE A 13 -20.18 22.47 -3.69
CA PHE A 13 -18.85 22.42 -3.07
C PHE A 13 -18.86 21.67 -1.73
N ILE A 14 -19.84 21.94 -0.87
CA ILE A 14 -20.00 21.26 0.43
C ILE A 14 -20.28 19.77 0.25
N ILE A 15 -21.17 19.40 -0.69
CA ILE A 15 -21.47 18.01 -1.02
C ILE A 15 -20.23 17.30 -1.56
N SER A 16 -19.44 17.97 -2.40
CA SER A 16 -18.18 17.40 -2.91
C SER A 16 -17.17 17.13 -1.80
N LEU A 17 -17.05 18.04 -0.82
CA LEU A 17 -16.20 17.84 0.36
C LEU A 17 -16.69 16.69 1.24
N ALA A 18 -18.00 16.55 1.44
CA ALA A 18 -18.59 15.47 2.23
C ALA A 18 -18.43 14.09 1.56
N LEU A 19 -18.44 14.04 0.22
CA LEU A 19 -18.18 12.81 -0.53
C LEU A 19 -16.69 12.39 -0.45
N LEU A 20 -15.77 13.33 -0.29
CA LEU A 20 -14.34 13.06 -0.12
C LEU A 20 -14.01 12.51 1.28
N SER A 21 -14.76 12.90 2.32
CA SER A 21 -14.58 12.38 3.69
C SER A 21 -15.26 11.03 3.95
N ALA A 22 -16.09 10.55 3.03
CA ALA A 22 -16.82 9.28 3.14
C ALA A 22 -15.99 8.03 2.80
N CYS A 23 -14.68 8.17 2.58
CA CYS A 23 -13.81 7.02 2.33
C CYS A 23 -13.58 6.25 3.64
N SER A 24 -14.16 5.05 3.74
CA SER A 24 -13.94 4.17 4.90
C SER A 24 -12.45 3.87 5.11
N GLU A 25 -12.05 3.59 6.34
CA GLU A 25 -10.67 3.19 6.67
C GLU A 25 -10.22 1.99 5.82
N GLU A 26 -11.12 1.05 5.53
CA GLU A 26 -10.85 -0.08 4.64
C GLU A 26 -10.59 0.36 3.18
N GLN A 27 -11.30 1.37 2.69
CA GLN A 27 -11.04 1.93 1.35
C GLN A 27 -9.74 2.73 1.29
N GLN A 28 -9.41 3.48 2.35
CA GLN A 28 -8.12 4.17 2.47
C GLN A 28 -6.98 3.15 2.52
N ASN A 29 -7.14 2.07 3.28
CA ASN A 29 -6.19 0.96 3.31
C ASN A 29 -6.08 0.28 1.94
N ARG A 30 -7.18 0.11 1.21
CA ARG A 30 -7.17 -0.44 -0.16
C ARG A 30 -6.42 0.46 -1.14
N LEU A 31 -6.59 1.78 -1.05
CA LEU A 31 -5.86 2.76 -1.86
C LEU A 31 -4.37 2.80 -1.53
N SER A 32 -4.01 2.79 -0.24
CA SER A 32 -2.61 2.69 0.20
C SER A 32 -1.93 1.44 -0.37
N ARG A 33 -2.63 0.29 -0.34
CA ARG A 33 -2.15 -0.97 -0.92
C ARG A 33 -1.90 -0.89 -2.43
N LEU A 34 -2.68 -0.10 -3.19
CA LEU A 34 -2.43 0.12 -4.63
C LEU A 34 -1.14 0.93 -4.87
N GLY A 35 -0.80 1.85 -3.96
CA GLY A 35 0.43 2.66 -4.03
C GLY A 35 1.72 1.84 -3.89
N VAL A 36 1.68 0.74 -3.12
CA VAL A 36 2.83 -0.17 -2.92
C VAL A 36 3.33 -0.79 -4.23
N THR A 37 2.50 -0.87 -5.27
CA THR A 37 2.84 -1.41 -6.61
C THR A 37 3.94 -0.61 -7.34
N TRP A 38 4.27 0.61 -6.89
CA TRP A 38 5.16 1.54 -7.61
C TRP A 38 6.44 1.91 -6.85
N LEU A 39 6.69 1.28 -5.71
CA LEU A 39 7.79 1.64 -4.82
C LEU A 39 9.06 0.85 -5.21
N GLU A 40 9.95 1.53 -5.96
CA GLU A 40 11.34 1.10 -6.18
C GLU A 40 12.23 1.71 -5.09
N GLY A 41 13.06 0.88 -4.44
CA GLY A 41 13.89 1.33 -3.33
C GLY A 41 14.50 0.21 -2.51
N ASP A 42 15.01 0.58 -1.33
CA ASP A 42 15.51 -0.35 -0.33
C ASP A 42 14.42 -0.60 0.71
N TYR A 43 13.98 -1.85 0.86
CA TYR A 43 12.89 -2.22 1.75
C TYR A 43 13.30 -3.32 2.72
N ARG A 44 12.75 -3.22 3.94
CA ARG A 44 12.62 -4.33 4.87
C ARG A 44 11.17 -4.81 4.83
N ILE A 45 10.98 -6.06 4.46
CA ILE A 45 9.67 -6.71 4.49
C ILE A 45 9.65 -7.68 5.66
N THR A 46 8.64 -7.56 6.51
CA THR A 46 8.45 -8.44 7.66
C THR A 46 7.13 -9.17 7.52
N TYR A 47 7.19 -10.51 7.53
CA TYR A 47 6.04 -11.38 7.73
C TYR A 47 6.01 -11.84 9.19
N ALA A 48 4.85 -11.75 9.84
CA ALA A 48 4.66 -12.20 11.20
C ALA A 48 3.35 -12.98 11.36
N ASP A 49 3.44 -14.19 11.90
CA ASP A 49 2.29 -15.04 12.24
C ASP A 49 2.56 -15.75 13.57
N GLY A 50 2.08 -15.17 14.66
CA GLY A 50 2.43 -15.61 16.01
C GLY A 50 3.94 -15.52 16.26
N GLU A 51 4.55 -16.65 16.62
CA GLU A 51 6.01 -16.76 16.82
C GLU A 51 6.79 -16.87 15.51
N HIS A 52 6.12 -17.10 14.37
CA HIS A 52 6.78 -17.25 13.08
C HIS A 52 7.02 -15.87 12.45
N VAL A 53 8.27 -15.42 12.51
CA VAL A 53 8.71 -14.16 11.90
C VAL A 53 9.73 -14.44 10.79
N LYS A 54 9.49 -13.86 9.62
CA LYS A 54 10.46 -13.84 8.51
C LYS A 54 10.69 -12.42 8.03
N ILE A 55 11.97 -12.10 7.79
CA ILE A 55 12.39 -10.78 7.34
C ILE A 55 13.17 -10.93 6.04
N TRP A 56 12.86 -10.06 5.08
CA TRP A 56 13.60 -9.93 3.84
C TRP A 56 14.10 -8.51 3.67
N LEU A 57 15.33 -8.40 3.18
CA LEU A 57 15.91 -7.13 2.73
C LEU A 57 15.92 -7.14 1.20
N VAL A 58 15.20 -6.20 0.61
CA VAL A 58 15.14 -5.97 -0.84
C VAL A 58 15.88 -4.67 -1.10
N LYS A 59 17.04 -4.73 -1.76
CA LYS A 59 17.83 -3.55 -2.11
C LYS A 59 17.71 -3.21 -3.59
N GLY A 60 17.48 -1.94 -3.92
CA GLY A 60 17.28 -1.44 -5.27
C GLY A 60 16.22 -2.24 -6.03
N GLY A 61 15.18 -2.65 -5.32
CA GLY A 61 14.22 -3.62 -5.80
C GLY A 61 12.80 -3.08 -5.76
N LYS A 62 11.90 -3.81 -6.40
CA LYS A 62 10.47 -3.49 -6.45
C LYS A 62 9.70 -4.46 -5.57
N VAL A 63 8.91 -3.93 -4.65
CA VAL A 63 7.87 -4.68 -3.96
C VAL A 63 6.56 -4.40 -4.65
N THR A 64 5.77 -5.43 -4.95
CA THR A 64 4.50 -5.26 -5.66
C THR A 64 3.38 -5.85 -4.83
N SER A 65 2.21 -5.21 -4.83
CA SER A 65 1.01 -5.73 -4.20
C SER A 65 0.03 -6.26 -5.25
N GLU A 66 -0.70 -7.32 -4.89
CA GLU A 66 -1.89 -7.76 -5.61
C GLU A 66 -3.06 -7.74 -4.62
N PRO A 67 -3.68 -6.56 -4.39
CA PRO A 67 -4.66 -6.40 -3.31
C PRO A 67 -5.91 -7.27 -3.51
N ALA A 68 -6.28 -7.57 -4.76
CA ALA A 68 -7.44 -8.42 -5.04
C ALA A 68 -7.22 -9.87 -4.61
N LYS A 69 -5.96 -10.34 -4.58
CA LYS A 69 -5.59 -11.68 -4.13
C LYS A 69 -4.98 -11.71 -2.73
N GLY A 70 -4.72 -10.54 -2.14
CA GLY A 70 -4.31 -10.42 -0.74
C GLY A 70 -2.84 -10.69 -0.44
N TYR A 71 -1.92 -10.54 -1.41
CA TYR A 71 -0.49 -10.78 -1.18
C TYR A 71 0.42 -9.69 -1.75
N TYR A 72 1.59 -9.53 -1.13
CA TYR A 72 2.76 -8.87 -1.71
C TYR A 72 3.63 -9.89 -2.42
N TYR A 73 4.38 -9.44 -3.41
CA TYR A 73 5.42 -10.25 -4.04
C TYR A 73 6.65 -9.42 -4.44
N PHE A 74 7.82 -10.06 -4.36
CA PHE A 74 9.11 -9.41 -4.61
C PHE A 74 10.22 -10.45 -4.85
N TRP A 75 11.37 -9.98 -5.33
CA TRP A 75 12.58 -10.79 -5.45
C TRP A 75 13.50 -10.51 -4.27
N ALA A 76 13.65 -11.50 -3.40
CA ALA A 76 14.62 -11.46 -2.31
C ALA A 76 15.98 -12.00 -2.79
N ARG A 77 17.05 -11.64 -2.08
CA ARG A 77 18.38 -12.21 -2.28
C ARG A 77 18.74 -13.06 -1.07
N ASN A 78 19.22 -14.27 -1.31
CA ASN A 78 19.81 -15.08 -0.25
C ASN A 78 21.21 -14.51 0.07
N GLN A 79 21.48 -14.20 1.34
CA GLN A 79 22.72 -13.55 1.74
C GLN A 79 23.95 -14.46 1.65
N GLU A 80 23.77 -15.77 1.81
CA GLU A 80 24.85 -16.76 1.77
C GLU A 80 25.23 -17.13 0.34
N THR A 81 24.23 -17.29 -0.54
CA THR A 81 24.44 -17.78 -1.92
C THR A 81 24.41 -16.68 -2.97
N GLY A 82 23.93 -15.48 -2.62
CA GLY A 82 23.74 -14.35 -3.54
C GLY A 82 22.62 -14.54 -4.58
N LYS A 83 21.96 -15.70 -4.62
CA LYS A 83 20.91 -16.01 -5.60
C LYS A 83 19.63 -15.25 -5.27
N LYS A 84 18.99 -14.73 -6.33
CA LYS A 84 17.65 -14.15 -6.24
C LYS A 84 16.61 -15.27 -6.18
N TYR A 85 15.60 -15.09 -5.35
CA TYR A 85 14.44 -15.98 -5.28
C TYR A 85 13.16 -15.16 -5.11
N TYR A 86 12.06 -15.71 -5.62
CA TYR A 86 10.77 -15.07 -5.59
C TYR A 86 10.05 -15.35 -4.27
N VAL A 87 9.41 -14.34 -3.71
CA VAL A 87 8.68 -14.43 -2.43
C VAL A 87 7.28 -13.87 -2.62
N GLN A 88 6.30 -14.53 -1.99
CA GLN A 88 4.95 -14.01 -1.81
C GLN A 88 4.60 -14.03 -0.32
N THR A 89 4.02 -12.95 0.19
CA THR A 89 3.57 -12.88 1.59
C THR A 89 2.16 -12.29 1.68
N PRO A 90 1.30 -12.79 2.57
CA PRO A 90 -0.05 -12.26 2.72
C PRO A 90 -0.02 -10.83 3.29
N ILE A 91 -0.76 -9.92 2.66
CA ILE A 91 -0.82 -8.50 3.04
C ILE A 91 -1.28 -8.34 4.49
N ALA A 92 -2.25 -9.13 4.94
CA ALA A 92 -2.82 -9.05 6.28
C ALA A 92 -1.81 -9.35 7.41
N ARG A 93 -0.65 -9.93 7.08
CA ARG A 93 0.38 -10.35 8.04
C ARG A 93 1.77 -9.85 7.64
N SER A 94 1.82 -8.87 6.76
CA SER A 94 3.06 -8.31 6.26
C SER A 94 3.02 -6.80 6.28
N TYR A 95 4.11 -6.20 6.73
CA TYR A 95 4.33 -4.77 6.60
C TYR A 95 5.68 -4.52 5.93
N ILE A 96 5.79 -3.38 5.28
CA ILE A 96 6.93 -3.00 4.45
C ILE A 96 7.45 -1.66 4.97
N GLU A 97 8.74 -1.62 5.29
CA GLU A 97 9.44 -0.43 5.76
C GLU A 97 10.46 -0.01 4.68
N GLU A 98 10.44 1.25 4.27
CA GLU A 98 11.48 1.83 3.42
C GLU A 98 12.72 2.16 4.27
N LEU A 99 13.88 1.76 3.78
CA LEU A 99 15.17 2.04 4.38
C LEU A 99 15.73 3.34 3.75
N LYS A 100 16.03 4.33 4.60
CA LYS A 100 16.64 5.62 4.20
C LYS A 100 18.12 5.67 4.59
#